data_AF-E7N9C4-F1
#
_entry.id   AF-E7N9C4-F1
#
_cell.length_a   1.000
_cell.length_b   1.000
_cell.length_c   1.000
_cell.angle_alpha   90.00
_cell.angle_beta   90.00
_cell.angle_gamma   90.00
#
_symmetry.space_group_name_H-M   'P 1'
#
loop_
_entity.id
_entity.type
_entity.pdbx_description
1 polymer ?
#
loop_
_entity_poly.entity_id
_entity_poly.type
_entity_poly.pdbx_seq_one_letter_code
_entity_poly.pdbx_strand_id
1 'polypeptide(L)' 'MANIGRHDEALKAVREATKLYRTLAKHNPGTYTPNLASSLNNLAGSQAENGQPHDALQTVHEATNLYRTL' A
#
# COMPACT_ATOMS: atom_id res chain seq x y z
N MET A 1 7.90 23.22 -6.44
CA MET A 1 7.35 22.99 -5.08
C MET A 1 6.00 22.27 -5.07
N ALA A 2 5.11 22.46 -6.07
CA ALA A 2 3.79 21.79 -6.09
C ALA A 2 3.81 20.25 -6.22
N ASN A 3 4.85 19.66 -6.81
CA ASN A 3 4.90 18.21 -7.03
C ASN A 3 5.08 17.42 -5.71
N ILE A 4 5.92 17.93 -4.80
CA ILE A 4 6.23 17.28 -3.52
C ILE A 4 4.99 17.25 -2.61
N GLY A 5 4.24 18.36 -2.53
CA GLY A 5 3.02 18.43 -1.71
C GLY A 5 1.91 17.47 -2.17
N ARG A 6 1.75 17.26 -3.48
CA ARG A 6 0.77 16.31 -4.03
C ARG A 6 1.17 14.85 -3.82
N HIS A 7 2.47 14.56 -3.84
CA HIS A 7 3.01 13.22 -3.57
C HIS A 7 2.85 12.82 -2.10
N ASP A 8 3.02 13.77 -1.16
CA ASP A 8 2.76 13.53 0.26
C ASP A 8 1.28 13.27 0.57
N GLU A 9 0.37 14.01 -0.08
CA GLU A 9 -1.08 13.78 0.07
C GLU A 9 -1.51 12.43 -0.51
N ALA A 10 -0.98 12.05 -1.68
CA ALA A 10 -1.22 10.74 -2.29
C ALA A 10 -0.72 9.60 -1.39
N LEU A 11 0.51 9.75 -0.86
CA LEU A 11 1.10 8.78 0.07
C LEU A 11 0.23 8.62 1.33
N LYS A 12 -0.26 9.73 1.88
CA LYS A 12 -1.14 9.72 3.06
C LYS A 12 -2.47 9.01 2.75
N ALA A 13 -3.10 9.33 1.64
CA ALA A 13 -4.36 8.71 1.24
C ALA A 13 -4.23 7.19 1.05
N VAL A 14 -3.15 6.74 0.39
CA VAL A 14 -2.89 5.32 0.16
C VAL A 14 -2.54 4.59 1.47
N ARG A 15 -1.84 5.23 2.42
CA ARG A 15 -1.59 4.67 3.75
C ARG A 15 -2.89 4.42 4.54
N GLU A 16 -3.82 5.38 4.52
CA GLU A 16 -5.13 5.22 5.17
C GLU A 16 -5.95 4.11 4.52
N ALA A 17 -5.99 4.05 3.19
CA ALA A 17 -6.66 2.97 2.46
C ALA A 17 -6.07 1.59 2.82
N THR A 18 -4.74 1.47 2.86
CA THR A 18 -4.03 0.23 3.23
C THR A 18 -4.39 -0.20 4.66
N LYS A 19 -4.47 0.74 5.61
CA LYS A 19 -4.85 0.46 7.00
C LYS A 19 -6.29 -0.03 7.13
N LEU A 20 -7.22 0.56 6.38
CA LEU A 20 -8.61 0.11 6.28
C LEU A 20 -8.70 -1.31 5.73
N TYR A 21 -8.09 -1.56 4.57
CA TYR A 21 -8.10 -2.90 3.97
C TYR A 21 -7.41 -3.95 4.82
N ARG A 22 -6.37 -3.59 5.58
CA ARG A 22 -5.74 -4.51 6.54
C ARG A 22 -6.68 -4.90 7.67
N THR A 23 -7.48 -3.96 8.15
CA THR A 23 -8.51 -4.24 9.17
C THR A 23 -9.58 -5.15 8.57
N LEU A 24 -10.08 -4.85 7.37
CA LEU A 24 -11.09 -5.65 6.69
C LEU A 24 -10.60 -7.07 6.36
N ALA A 25 -9.35 -7.22 5.90
CA ALA A 25 -8.74 -8.52 5.62
C ALA A 25 -8.54 -9.38 6.87
N LYS A 26 -8.38 -8.78 8.07
CA LYS A 26 -8.39 -9.55 9.33
C LYS A 26 -9.77 -10.17 9.62
N HIS A 27 -10.85 -9.51 9.25
CA HIS A 27 -12.21 -9.98 9.49
C HIS A 27 -12.73 -10.90 8.38
N ASN A 28 -12.38 -10.62 7.13
CA ASN A 28 -12.76 -11.43 5.98
C ASN A 28 -11.61 -11.48 4.94
N PRO A 29 -10.60 -12.32 5.18
CA PRO A 29 -9.41 -12.37 4.35
C PRO A 29 -9.71 -12.76 2.90
N GLY A 30 -10.64 -13.69 2.64
CA GLY A 30 -10.94 -14.14 1.28
C GLY A 30 -11.44 -13.01 0.35
N THR A 31 -12.23 -12.07 0.88
CA THR A 31 -12.78 -10.95 0.10
C THR A 31 -11.82 -9.77 0.01
N TYR A 32 -11.10 -9.44 1.07
CA TYR A 32 -10.36 -8.18 1.16
C TYR A 32 -8.84 -8.29 0.94
N THR A 33 -8.26 -9.50 0.96
CA THR A 33 -6.82 -9.69 0.72
C THR A 33 -6.39 -9.22 -0.68
N PRO A 34 -7.15 -9.44 -1.77
CA PRO A 34 -6.80 -8.89 -3.09
C PRO A 34 -6.76 -7.35 -3.10
N ASN A 35 -7.71 -6.71 -2.43
CA ASN A 35 -7.81 -5.24 -2.34
C ASN A 35 -6.69 -4.64 -1.47
N LEU A 36 -6.31 -5.36 -0.40
CA LEU A 36 -5.17 -5.01 0.44
C LEU A 36 -3.87 -5.06 -0.36
N ALA A 37 -3.65 -6.15 -1.12
CA ALA A 37 -2.45 -6.31 -1.92
C ALA A 37 -2.35 -5.25 -3.05
N SER A 38 -3.47 -4.92 -3.69
CA SER A 38 -3.52 -3.80 -4.66
C SER A 38 -3.19 -2.45 -4.02
N SER A 39 -3.69 -2.18 -2.81
CA SER A 39 -3.39 -0.95 -2.08
C SER A 39 -1.92 -0.84 -1.69
N LEU A 40 -1.30 -1.95 -1.29
CA LEU A 40 0.13 -2.02 -0.99
C LEU A 40 1.00 -1.79 -2.24
N ASN A 41 0.60 -2.31 -3.41
CA ASN A 41 1.30 -2.03 -4.67
C ASN A 41 1.28 -0.53 -5.02
N ASN A 42 0.12 0.12 -4.83
CA ASN A 42 0.00 1.56 -5.04
C ASN A 42 0.85 2.35 -4.03
N LEU A 43 0.92 1.88 -2.78
CA LEU A 43 1.72 2.50 -1.73
C LEU A 43 3.21 2.45 -2.07
N ALA A 44 3.69 1.31 -2.56
CA ALA A 44 5.07 1.15 -3.00
C ALA A 44 5.40 2.09 -4.18
N GLY A 45 4.48 2.26 -5.14
CA GLY A 45 4.61 3.23 -6.23
C GLY A 45 4.79 4.65 -5.72
N SER A 46 3.88 5.12 -4.86
CA SER A 46 3.95 6.48 -4.29
C SER A 46 5.18 6.70 -3.40
N GLN A 47 5.66 5.67 -2.68
CA GLN A 47 6.89 5.74 -1.91
C GLN A 47 8.13 5.86 -2.81
N ALA A 48 8.18 5.12 -3.91
CA ALA A 48 9.27 5.22 -4.87
C ALA A 48 9.33 6.63 -5.52
N GLU A 49 8.17 7.18 -5.88
CA GLU A 49 8.06 8.54 -6.43
C GLU A 49 8.46 9.63 -5.43
N ASN A 50 8.24 9.40 -4.12
CA ASN A 50 8.64 10.30 -3.05
C ASN A 50 10.09 10.10 -2.58
N GLY A 51 10.89 9.29 -3.28
CA GLY A 51 12.29 9.04 -2.94
C GLY A 51 12.50 8.15 -1.71
N GLN A 52 11.52 7.29 -1.39
CA GLN A 52 11.54 6.34 -0.28
C GLN A 52 11.63 4.87 -0.78
N PRO A 53 12.69 4.48 -1.49
CA PRO A 53 12.77 3.15 -2.12
C PRO A 53 12.84 1.99 -1.11
N HIS A 54 13.38 2.22 0.09
CA HIS A 54 13.43 1.19 1.13
C HIS A 54 12.03 0.83 1.65
N ASP A 55 11.20 1.84 1.91
CA ASP A 55 9.81 1.62 2.35
C ASP A 55 8.96 0.99 1.24
N ALA A 56 9.21 1.37 -0.02
CA ALA A 56 8.55 0.78 -1.19
C ALA A 56 8.83 -0.72 -1.30
N LEU A 57 10.10 -1.13 -1.11
CA LEU A 57 10.49 -2.54 -1.15
C LEU A 57 9.82 -3.36 -0.05
N GLN A 58 9.77 -2.82 1.19
CA GLN A 58 9.07 -3.48 2.28
C GLN A 58 7.58 -3.68 1.97
N THR A 59 6.95 -2.65 1.40
CA THR A 59 5.53 -2.65 1.08
C THR A 59 5.20 -3.64 -0.04
N VAL A 60 6.00 -3.69 -1.10
CA VAL A 60 5.86 -4.68 -2.18
C VAL A 60 6.07 -6.10 -1.66
N HIS A 61 7.03 -6.30 -0.75
CA HIS A 61 7.29 -7.61 -0.17
C HIS A 61 6.07 -8.10 0.63
N GLU A 62 5.43 -7.21 1.38
CA GLU A 62 4.19 -7.52 2.09
C GLU A 62 3.05 -7.90 1.12
N ALA A 63 2.85 -7.12 0.05
CA ALA A 63 1.84 -7.41 -0.97
C ALA A 63 2.06 -8.79 -1.61
N THR A 64 3.31 -9.11 -1.92
CA THR A 64 3.68 -10.39 -2.55
C THR A 64 3.42 -11.57 -1.61
N ASN A 65 3.66 -11.40 -0.31
CA ASN A 65 3.39 -12.44 0.69
C ASN A 65 1.88 -12.66 0.87
N LEU A 66 1.07 -11.60 0.82
CA LEU A 66 -0.39 -11.72 0.86
C LEU A 66 -0.94 -12.45 -0.38
N TYR A 67 -0.39 -12.21 -1.57
CA TYR A 67 -0.74 -12.96 -2.78
C TYR A 67 -0.33 -14.43 -2.72
N ARG A 68 0.72 -14.79 -1.97
CA ARG A 68 1.14 -16.20 -1.79
C ARG A 68 0.24 -16.98 -0.83
N THR A 69 -0.47 -16.28 0.05
CA THR A 69 -1.41 -16.88 1.02
C THR A 69 -2.85 -16.92 0.54
N LEU A 70 -3.13 -16.36 -0.64
CA LEU A 70 -4.39 -16.47 -1.37
C LEU A 70 -4.46 -17.77 -2.16
#